data_AF-A0A812XDG4-F1
#
_entry.id   AF-A0A812XDG4-F1
#
_cell.length_a   1.000
_cell.length_b   1.000
_cell.length_c   1.000
_cell.angle_alpha   90.00
_cell.angle_beta   90.00
_cell.angle_gamma   90.00
#
_symmetry.space_group_name_H-M   'P 1'
#
loop_
_entity.id
_entity.type
_entity.pdbx_description
1 polymer ?
#
loop_
_entity_poly.entity_id
_entity_poly.type
_entity_poly.pdbx_seq_one_letter_code
_entity_poly.pdbx_strand_id
1 'polypeptide(L)'
;MDSPKQEHPSARFVAESIDGITVRSAVPDRPFYKVVQDKDGQTYAQGVRLQTDKVERANRRLQSLEVKEMDIQTESPGDAQGAEVLEPDEHVLAQFLRDVAPIMEQELLLAWQTLPVFESYVPVWDDVAETCEMTHQVWKEGLVDLQVTSVAWNTTGATLACAFGKLDTLGWCEVTAPVCVWNIFRPQLVAGEPDTVIQVQGFVMCVAFHPTKPSLLAGGTYNGELQIWNTGAGELDPPLGNT
;
A
#
# COMPACT_ATOMS: atom_id res chain seq x y z
N MET A 1 -1.94 -25.69 34.55
CA MET A 1 -1.54 -25.77 33.14
C MET A 1 -0.89 -24.45 32.83
N ASP A 2 0.42 -24.35 33.08
CA ASP A 2 1.22 -23.15 32.79
C ASP A 2 2.09 -23.45 31.57
N SER A 3 1.94 -22.62 30.54
CA SER A 3 2.72 -22.68 29.30
C SER A 3 4.18 -22.29 29.58
N PRO A 4 5.18 -22.95 28.95
CA PRO A 4 6.57 -22.59 29.16
C PRO A 4 6.86 -21.22 28.54
N LYS A 5 7.37 -20.28 29.34
CA LYS A 5 7.83 -18.97 28.88
C LYS A 5 8.95 -19.18 27.87
N GLN A 6 8.74 -18.69 26.65
CA GLN A 6 9.76 -18.63 25.61
C GLN A 6 10.80 -17.58 26.01
N GLU A 7 11.97 -18.05 26.48
CA GLU A 7 13.08 -17.15 26.83
C GLU A 7 13.67 -16.53 25.56
N HIS A 8 13.84 -15.21 25.59
CA HIS A 8 14.43 -14.43 24.50
C HIS A 8 15.90 -14.87 24.29
N PRO A 9 16.39 -15.05 23.05
CA PRO A 9 17.71 -15.62 22.75
C PRO A 9 18.90 -14.84 23.32
N SER A 10 18.68 -13.60 23.77
CA SER A 10 19.67 -12.77 24.46
C SER A 10 19.95 -13.18 25.91
N ALA A 11 19.06 -13.93 26.57
CA ALA A 11 19.23 -14.38 27.96
C ALA A 11 20.33 -15.45 28.11
N ARG A 12 20.81 -16.05 27.00
CA ARG A 12 21.95 -16.99 27.00
C ARG A 12 23.32 -16.34 27.21
N PHE A 13 23.40 -15.01 27.23
CA PHE A 13 24.65 -14.27 27.33
C PHE A 13 24.70 -13.46 28.63
N VAL A 14 24.60 -14.13 29.78
CA VAL A 14 24.92 -13.51 31.08
C VAL A 14 26.43 -13.58 31.31
N ALA A 15 26.97 -12.55 31.94
CA ALA A 15 28.40 -12.21 32.09
C ALA A 15 29.31 -13.28 32.75
N GLU A 16 28.77 -14.40 33.22
CA GLU A 16 29.51 -15.45 33.94
C GLU A 16 30.37 -16.38 33.05
N SER A 17 30.32 -16.28 31.71
CA SER A 17 31.07 -17.21 30.83
C SER A 17 32.29 -16.62 30.11
N ILE A 18 32.70 -15.40 30.46
CA ILE A 18 33.93 -14.80 29.90
C ILE A 18 35.12 -15.16 30.80
N ASP A 19 35.44 -16.46 30.87
CA ASP A 19 36.75 -16.88 31.37
C ASP A 19 37.79 -16.63 30.28
N GLY A 20 38.38 -15.43 30.31
CA GLY A 20 39.54 -15.10 29.48
C GLY A 20 40.70 -16.02 29.85
N ILE A 21 41.15 -16.84 28.89
CA ILE A 21 42.33 -17.70 29.08
C ILE A 21 43.56 -16.77 29.18
N THR A 22 44.00 -16.50 30.40
CA THR A 22 45.23 -15.74 30.64
C THR A 22 46.42 -16.70 30.55
N VAL A 23 47.03 -16.80 29.37
CA VAL A 23 48.25 -17.59 29.19
C VAL A 23 49.42 -16.86 29.83
N ARG A 24 49.81 -17.26 31.04
CA ARG A 24 51.06 -16.77 31.66
C ARG A 24 52.21 -17.68 31.23
N SER A 25 53.26 -17.09 30.65
CA SER A 25 54.51 -17.79 30.40
C SER A 25 55.19 -18.06 31.74
N ALA A 26 55.12 -19.31 32.21
CA ALA A 26 55.95 -19.76 33.32
C ALA A 26 57.34 -20.09 32.75
N VAL A 27 58.32 -19.21 32.96
CA VAL A 27 59.72 -19.52 32.69
C VAL A 27 60.18 -20.50 33.79
N PRO A 28 60.57 -21.74 33.45
CA PRO A 28 61.00 -22.70 34.47
C PRO A 28 62.42 -22.38 34.94
N ASP A 29 62.67 -22.41 36.26
CA ASP A 29 63.99 -22.15 36.87
C ASP A 29 65.10 -23.15 36.49
N ARG A 30 64.78 -24.21 35.72
CA ARG A 30 65.75 -25.17 35.20
C ARG A 30 65.46 -25.49 33.74
N PRO A 31 66.46 -25.55 32.86
CA PRO A 31 66.23 -25.79 31.45
C PRO A 31 65.77 -27.24 31.21
N PHE A 32 64.73 -27.42 30.39
CA PHE A 32 64.19 -28.72 29.97
C PHE A 32 65.09 -29.40 28.92
N TYR A 33 66.34 -29.73 29.27
CA TYR A 33 67.14 -30.68 28.48
C TYR A 33 67.85 -31.65 29.41
N LYS A 34 67.89 -32.94 29.04
CA LYS A 34 68.75 -33.91 29.72
C LYS A 34 70.15 -33.80 29.13
N VAL A 35 71.15 -33.70 30.01
CA VAL A 35 72.57 -33.74 29.62
C VAL A 35 73.01 -35.20 29.59
N VAL A 36 73.58 -35.64 28.47
CA VAL A 36 74.11 -36.99 28.32
C VAL A 36 75.61 -36.89 28.06
N GLN A 37 76.41 -37.71 28.75
CA GLN A 37 77.86 -37.80 28.59
C GLN A 37 78.23 -39.06 27.81
N ASP A 38 79.10 -38.91 26.82
CA ASP A 38 79.63 -40.04 26.07
C ASP A 38 80.86 -40.66 26.76
N LYS A 39 81.30 -41.84 26.33
CA LYS A 39 82.42 -42.57 26.98
C LYS A 39 83.77 -41.85 26.92
N ASP A 40 83.93 -40.88 26.01
CA ASP A 40 85.11 -40.01 25.92
C ASP A 40 84.92 -38.66 26.66
N GLY A 41 83.91 -38.55 27.54
CA GLY A 41 83.76 -37.47 28.51
C GLY A 41 83.17 -36.15 27.99
N GLN A 42 82.72 -36.08 26.73
CA GLN A 42 82.04 -34.89 26.20
C GLN A 42 80.54 -34.89 26.53
N THR A 43 80.04 -33.75 27.01
CA THR A 43 78.63 -33.52 27.36
C THR A 43 77.83 -32.96 26.18
N TYR A 44 76.71 -33.59 25.85
CA TYR A 44 75.77 -33.11 24.84
C TYR A 44 74.41 -32.81 25.48
N ALA A 45 73.78 -31.72 25.01
CA ALA A 45 72.40 -31.40 25.36
C ALA A 45 71.47 -32.21 24.46
N GLN A 46 70.70 -33.13 25.04
CA GLN A 46 69.70 -33.87 24.28
C GLN A 46 68.47 -32.97 24.07
N GLY A 47 68.15 -32.66 22.81
CA GLY A 47 67.01 -31.82 22.45
C GLY A 47 65.69 -32.43 22.94
N VAL A 48 64.90 -31.66 23.68
CA VAL A 48 63.59 -32.09 24.17
C VAL A 48 62.53 -31.76 23.13
N ARG A 49 61.71 -32.76 22.81
CA ARG A 49 60.52 -32.57 21.97
C ARG A 49 59.41 -31.98 22.80
N LEU A 50 58.99 -30.78 22.44
CA LEU A 50 57.84 -30.10 23.03
C LEU A 50 56.68 -30.24 22.05
N GLN A 51 55.57 -30.79 22.52
CA GLN A 51 54.34 -30.93 21.75
C GLN A 51 53.25 -30.19 22.53
N THR A 52 52.52 -29.31 21.85
CA THR A 52 51.35 -28.65 22.42
C THR A 52 50.10 -29.47 22.13
N ASP A 53 49.20 -29.55 23.11
CA ASP A 53 47.90 -30.17 22.91
C ASP A 53 47.07 -29.39 21.88
N LYS A 54 46.15 -30.10 21.22
CA LYS A 54 45.30 -29.52 20.17
C LYS A 54 44.44 -28.40 20.77
N VAL A 55 44.61 -27.18 20.28
CA VAL A 55 43.81 -26.03 20.71
C VAL A 55 42.55 -25.91 19.85
N GLU A 56 41.39 -26.01 20.48
CA GLU A 56 40.11 -25.77 19.81
C GLU A 56 39.77 -24.28 19.79
N ARG A 57 39.35 -23.78 18.64
CA ARG A 57 38.95 -22.38 18.45
C ARG A 57 37.48 -22.33 18.07
N ALA A 58 36.71 -21.51 18.78
CA ALA A 58 35.32 -21.25 18.46
C ALA A 58 35.15 -19.82 17.93
N ASN A 59 34.81 -19.68 16.65
CA ASN A 59 34.42 -18.40 16.07
C ASN A 59 32.94 -18.15 16.40
N ARG A 60 32.65 -17.11 17.19
CA ARG A 60 31.28 -16.65 17.46
C ARG A 60 30.99 -15.44 16.57
N ARG A 61 29.91 -15.50 15.76
CA ARG A 61 29.43 -14.38 14.93
C ARG A 61 28.09 -13.90 15.47
N LEU A 62 27.88 -12.59 15.45
CA LEU A 62 26.61 -11.93 15.74
C LEU A 62 26.07 -11.36 14.43
N GLN A 63 24.76 -11.49 14.20
CA GLN A 63 24.07 -10.89 13.07
C GLN A 63 22.99 -9.94 13.60
N SER A 64 22.95 -8.72 13.06
CA SER A 64 21.84 -7.77 13.25
C SER A 64 20.94 -7.79 12.01
N LEU A 65 19.63 -7.65 12.22
CA LEU A 65 18.64 -7.51 11.16
C LEU A 65 18.47 -6.03 10.84
N GLU A 66 18.52 -5.67 9.56
CA GLU A 66 18.13 -4.35 9.06
C GLU A 66 16.97 -4.55 8.08
N VAL A 67 15.85 -3.87 8.31
CA VAL A 67 14.64 -3.96 7.46
C VAL A 67 14.62 -2.73 6.55
N LYS A 68 14.34 -2.95 5.27
CA LYS A 68 14.15 -1.88 4.28
C LYS A 68 12.76 -2.02 3.67
N GLU A 69 12.09 -0.89 3.51
CA GLU A 69 10.80 -0.82 2.82
C GLU A 69 11.00 -0.95 1.32
N MET A 70 10.11 -1.70 0.69
CA MET A 70 10.08 -1.90 -0.76
C MET A 70 8.62 -1.99 -1.18
N ASP A 71 8.23 -1.06 -2.05
CA ASP A 71 6.90 -1.05 -2.66
C ASP A 71 7.01 -1.65 -4.07
N ILE A 72 6.06 -2.53 -4.40
CA ILE A 72 5.90 -3.10 -5.74
C ILE A 72 4.46 -2.89 -6.18
N GLN A 73 4.28 -2.42 -7.41
CA GLN A 73 2.96 -2.28 -8.02
C GLN A 73 2.77 -3.42 -9.02
N THR A 74 1.71 -4.20 -8.86
CA THR A 74 1.35 -5.25 -9.80
C THR A 74 0.77 -4.60 -11.06
N GLU A 75 1.42 -4.80 -12.20
CA GLU A 75 0.86 -4.42 -13.49
C GLU A 75 -0.32 -5.34 -13.83
N SER A 76 -1.46 -4.76 -14.24
CA SER A 76 -2.58 -5.55 -14.74
C SER A 76 -2.17 -6.23 -16.06
N PRO A 77 -2.31 -7.55 -16.22
CA PRO A 77 -1.85 -8.28 -17.41
C PRO A 77 -2.63 -7.97 -18.70
N GLY A 78 -3.40 -6.89 -18.75
CA GLY A 78 -4.27 -6.52 -19.87
C GLY A 78 -3.57 -5.84 -21.06
N ASP A 79 -2.34 -5.34 -20.87
CA ASP A 79 -1.54 -4.75 -21.96
C ASP A 79 -0.55 -5.75 -22.57
N ALA A 80 -0.47 -6.97 -22.02
CA ALA A 80 0.16 -8.08 -22.69
C ALA A 80 -0.75 -8.47 -23.85
N GLN A 81 -0.32 -8.08 -25.07
CA GLN A 81 -0.80 -8.49 -26.39
C GLN A 81 -2.03 -9.39 -26.32
N GLY A 82 -3.20 -8.81 -26.66
CA GLY A 82 -4.48 -9.52 -26.71
C GLY A 82 -4.24 -10.94 -27.14
N ALA A 83 -4.52 -11.87 -26.22
CA ALA A 83 -4.05 -13.26 -26.23
C ALA A 83 -3.79 -13.71 -27.67
N GLU A 84 -2.53 -13.98 -28.02
CA GLU A 84 -2.23 -14.59 -29.31
C GLU A 84 -3.23 -15.72 -29.48
N VAL A 85 -4.14 -15.53 -30.43
CA VAL A 85 -5.07 -16.57 -30.83
C VAL A 85 -4.15 -17.61 -31.46
N LEU A 86 -3.63 -18.50 -30.62
CA LEU A 86 -3.00 -19.72 -31.07
C LEU A 86 -4.07 -20.38 -31.91
N GLU A 87 -3.92 -20.35 -33.24
CA GLU A 87 -4.78 -21.07 -34.15
C GLU A 87 -4.76 -22.52 -33.68
N PRO A 88 -5.82 -23.00 -33.01
CA PRO A 88 -5.80 -24.34 -32.46
C PRO A 88 -5.85 -25.30 -33.65
N ASP A 89 -5.12 -26.41 -33.56
CA ASP A 89 -5.18 -27.47 -34.56
C ASP A 89 -6.64 -27.85 -34.79
N GLU A 90 -7.14 -27.53 -35.99
CA GLU A 90 -8.55 -27.70 -36.37
C GLU A 90 -9.00 -29.14 -36.18
N HIS A 91 -8.09 -30.12 -36.35
CA HIS A 91 -8.42 -31.52 -36.20
C HIS A 91 -8.65 -31.91 -34.73
N VAL A 92 -7.84 -31.39 -33.81
CA VAL A 92 -7.99 -31.64 -32.36
C VAL A 92 -9.25 -30.95 -31.84
N LEU A 93 -9.50 -29.70 -32.28
CA LEU A 93 -10.72 -28.99 -31.93
C LEU A 93 -11.96 -29.69 -32.49
N ALA A 94 -11.93 -30.16 -33.74
CA ALA A 94 -13.06 -30.86 -34.34
C ALA A 94 -13.33 -32.22 -33.66
N GLN A 95 -12.30 -32.92 -33.20
CA GLN A 95 -12.48 -34.15 -32.41
C GLN A 95 -13.12 -33.83 -31.06
N PHE A 96 -12.61 -32.85 -30.34
CA PHE A 96 -13.19 -32.40 -29.08
C PHE A 96 -14.65 -31.98 -29.22
N LEU A 97 -14.97 -31.19 -30.26
CA LEU A 97 -16.34 -30.75 -30.51
C LEU A 97 -17.26 -31.93 -30.87
N ARG A 98 -16.79 -32.92 -31.63
CA ARG A 98 -17.60 -34.12 -31.92
C ARG A 98 -17.93 -34.94 -30.67
N ASP A 99 -17.01 -34.97 -29.71
CA ASP A 99 -17.20 -35.73 -28.47
C ASP A 99 -18.09 -34.97 -27.47
N VAL A 100 -17.92 -33.64 -27.36
CA VAL A 100 -18.57 -32.82 -26.34
C VAL A 100 -19.90 -32.22 -26.80
N ALA A 101 -20.04 -31.81 -28.06
CA ALA A 101 -21.27 -31.20 -28.57
C ALA A 101 -22.53 -32.05 -28.35
N PRO A 102 -22.57 -33.37 -28.65
CA PRO A 102 -23.80 -34.15 -28.46
C PRO A 102 -24.18 -34.27 -26.98
N ILE A 103 -23.21 -34.35 -26.09
CA ILE A 103 -23.44 -34.40 -24.64
C ILE A 103 -23.99 -33.06 -24.16
N MET A 104 -23.37 -31.95 -24.59
CA MET A 104 -23.81 -30.61 -24.22
C MET A 104 -25.22 -30.32 -24.75
N GLU A 105 -25.50 -30.63 -26.03
CA GLU A 105 -26.82 -30.44 -26.64
C GLU A 105 -27.91 -31.24 -25.91
N GLN A 106 -27.62 -32.49 -25.54
CA GLN A 106 -28.56 -33.33 -24.78
C GLN A 106 -28.87 -32.72 -23.41
N GLU A 107 -27.85 -32.34 -22.65
CA GLU A 107 -28.03 -31.75 -21.31
C GLU A 107 -28.72 -30.38 -21.37
N LEU A 108 -28.43 -29.57 -22.39
CA LEU A 108 -29.07 -28.26 -22.58
C LEU A 108 -30.54 -28.38 -22.97
N LEU A 109 -30.88 -29.35 -23.85
CA LEU A 109 -32.27 -29.64 -24.22
C LEU A 109 -33.06 -30.20 -23.03
N LEU A 110 -32.45 -31.09 -22.25
CA LEU A 110 -33.06 -31.60 -21.01
C LEU A 110 -33.29 -30.46 -20.02
N ALA A 111 -32.28 -29.62 -19.77
CA ALA A 111 -32.38 -28.50 -18.85
C ALA A 111 -33.46 -27.49 -19.28
N TRP A 112 -33.57 -27.21 -20.58
CA TRP A 112 -34.57 -26.30 -21.13
C TRP A 112 -36.00 -26.84 -21.05
N GLN A 113 -36.20 -28.13 -21.34
CA GLN A 113 -37.55 -28.70 -21.46
C GLN A 113 -38.13 -29.22 -20.15
N THR A 114 -37.30 -29.63 -19.20
CA THR A 114 -37.76 -30.47 -18.07
C THR A 114 -37.66 -29.83 -16.69
N LEU A 115 -36.92 -28.72 -16.55
CA LEU A 115 -36.62 -28.14 -15.23
C LEU A 115 -37.40 -26.84 -15.00
N PRO A 116 -38.50 -26.85 -14.22
CA PRO A 116 -39.05 -25.63 -13.62
C PRO A 116 -38.18 -25.13 -12.45
N VAL A 117 -36.95 -25.65 -12.30
CA VAL A 117 -36.04 -25.44 -11.16
C VAL A 117 -35.69 -23.98 -10.93
N PHE A 118 -35.80 -23.13 -11.95
CA PHE A 118 -35.47 -21.70 -11.88
C PHE A 118 -36.65 -20.77 -12.13
N GLU A 119 -37.87 -21.26 -12.36
CA GLU A 119 -39.04 -20.41 -12.62
C GLU A 119 -39.47 -19.59 -11.38
N SER A 120 -39.15 -20.07 -10.18
CA SER A 120 -39.46 -19.38 -8.92
C SER A 120 -38.30 -18.52 -8.40
N TYR A 121 -37.16 -18.50 -9.10
CA TYR A 121 -36.02 -17.68 -8.70
C TYR A 121 -36.27 -16.22 -9.06
N VAL A 122 -36.75 -15.47 -8.08
CA VAL A 122 -36.85 -14.01 -8.14
C VAL A 122 -35.77 -13.46 -7.20
N PRO A 123 -34.54 -13.22 -7.69
CA PRO A 123 -33.53 -12.64 -6.84
C PRO A 123 -33.89 -11.19 -6.56
N VAL A 124 -34.13 -10.91 -5.29
CA VAL A 124 -34.25 -9.55 -4.78
C VAL A 124 -32.82 -9.10 -4.50
N TRP A 125 -32.19 -8.50 -5.52
CA TRP A 125 -30.84 -7.94 -5.40
C TRP A 125 -30.81 -6.59 -4.69
N ASP A 126 -31.95 -5.90 -4.72
CA ASP A 126 -32.13 -4.59 -4.10
C ASP A 126 -33.14 -4.69 -2.96
N ASP A 127 -32.75 -4.22 -1.77
CA ASP A 127 -33.74 -3.77 -0.80
C ASP A 127 -34.39 -2.53 -1.39
N VAL A 128 -35.57 -2.68 -2.00
CA VAL A 128 -36.36 -1.57 -2.55
C VAL A 128 -36.90 -0.73 -1.39
N ALA A 129 -36.02 0.02 -0.75
CA ALA A 129 -36.39 1.13 0.08
C ALA A 129 -36.79 2.26 -0.87
N GLU A 130 -38.08 2.38 -1.19
CA GLU A 130 -38.65 3.56 -1.86
C GLU A 130 -38.57 4.84 -0.99
N THR A 131 -37.84 4.79 0.12
CA THR A 131 -37.72 5.90 1.06
C THR A 131 -36.55 6.79 0.66
N CYS A 132 -36.85 8.03 0.28
CA CYS A 132 -35.85 9.08 0.13
C CYS A 132 -35.42 9.54 1.53
N GLU A 133 -34.28 9.04 2.02
CA GLU A 133 -33.73 9.41 3.32
C GLU A 133 -32.55 10.38 3.15
N MET A 134 -32.50 11.41 4.01
CA MET A 134 -31.36 12.32 4.09
C MET A 134 -30.25 11.65 4.89
N THR A 135 -29.20 11.18 4.23
CA THR A 135 -28.06 10.51 4.88
C THR A 135 -27.06 11.49 5.48
N HIS A 136 -26.71 12.53 4.72
CA HIS A 136 -25.71 13.52 5.10
C HIS A 136 -26.16 14.94 4.71
N GLN A 137 -25.91 15.90 5.60
CA GLN A 137 -26.16 17.32 5.37
C GLN A 137 -24.85 18.08 5.61
N VAL A 138 -24.48 18.94 4.66
CA VAL A 138 -23.29 19.80 4.74
C VAL A 138 -23.64 21.23 4.38
N TRP A 139 -22.99 22.19 5.04
CA TRP A 139 -23.12 23.61 4.77
C TRP A 139 -21.81 24.33 5.12
N LYS A 140 -21.67 25.59 4.71
CA LYS A 140 -20.54 26.42 5.11
C LYS A 140 -21.05 27.62 5.90
N GLU A 141 -20.61 27.73 7.15
CA GLU A 141 -20.91 28.89 7.99
C GLU A 141 -20.13 30.14 7.54
N GLY A 142 -20.73 31.32 7.74
CA GLY A 142 -20.10 32.60 7.45
C GLY A 142 -20.30 33.12 6.01
N LEU A 143 -21.07 32.43 5.18
CA LEU A 143 -21.46 32.92 3.86
C LEU A 143 -22.74 33.74 3.98
N VAL A 144 -22.63 35.06 3.83
CA VAL A 144 -23.77 35.98 3.82
C VAL A 144 -24.06 36.33 2.36
N ASP A 145 -25.33 36.21 1.94
CA ASP A 145 -25.80 36.63 0.61
C ASP A 145 -25.15 35.87 -0.59
N LEU A 146 -24.68 34.64 -0.35
CA LEU A 146 -24.19 33.72 -1.38
C LEU A 146 -25.12 32.51 -1.49
N GLN A 147 -25.34 32.06 -2.71
CA GLN A 147 -26.15 30.91 -3.07
C GLN A 147 -25.27 29.81 -3.65
N VAL A 148 -25.75 28.56 -3.57
CA VAL A 148 -25.11 27.44 -4.26
C VAL A 148 -25.39 27.54 -5.76
N THR A 149 -24.34 27.66 -6.55
CA THR A 149 -24.44 27.80 -8.02
C THR A 149 -24.23 26.47 -8.73
N SER A 150 -23.34 25.62 -8.21
CA SER A 150 -22.98 24.34 -8.81
C SER A 150 -22.50 23.36 -7.76
N VAL A 151 -22.79 22.08 -7.98
CA VAL A 151 -22.34 20.96 -7.15
C VAL A 151 -21.79 19.87 -8.06
N ALA A 152 -20.67 19.26 -7.68
CA ALA A 152 -20.05 18.18 -8.44
C ALA A 152 -19.48 17.10 -7.53
N TRP A 153 -19.62 15.84 -7.95
CA TRP A 153 -19.00 14.69 -7.32
C TRP A 153 -17.65 14.39 -7.97
N ASN A 154 -16.70 13.91 -7.16
CA ASN A 154 -15.47 13.36 -7.70
C ASN A 154 -15.71 11.98 -8.33
N THR A 155 -14.71 11.48 -9.05
CA THR A 155 -14.80 10.21 -9.77
C THR A 155 -14.97 9.00 -8.87
N THR A 156 -14.53 9.10 -7.61
CA THR A 156 -14.69 8.02 -6.63
C THR A 156 -16.04 8.08 -5.92
N GLY A 157 -16.85 9.13 -6.14
CA GLY A 157 -18.11 9.37 -5.42
C GLY A 157 -17.96 9.69 -3.94
N ALA A 158 -16.75 9.99 -3.46
CA ALA A 158 -16.46 10.18 -2.03
C ALA A 158 -16.45 11.64 -1.61
N THR A 159 -16.04 12.53 -2.51
CA THR A 159 -15.93 13.96 -2.22
C THR A 159 -16.91 14.77 -3.06
N LEU A 160 -17.59 15.69 -2.39
CA LEU A 160 -18.52 16.64 -2.97
C LEU A 160 -17.88 18.03 -3.01
N ALA A 161 -17.83 18.64 -4.18
CA ALA A 161 -17.47 20.06 -4.31
C ALA A 161 -18.75 20.89 -4.49
N CYS A 162 -18.82 22.02 -3.81
CA CYS A 162 -19.88 23.02 -3.93
C CYS A 162 -19.28 24.38 -4.23
N ALA A 163 -19.81 25.03 -5.26
CA ALA A 163 -19.50 26.39 -5.64
C ALA A 163 -20.53 27.36 -5.08
N PHE A 164 -20.05 28.51 -4.65
CA PHE A 164 -20.89 29.59 -4.15
C PHE A 164 -20.77 30.83 -5.05
N GLY A 165 -21.88 31.55 -5.18
CA GLY A 165 -21.95 32.76 -5.99
C GLY A 165 -23.29 33.46 -5.84
N LYS A 166 -23.46 34.55 -6.59
CA LYS A 166 -24.72 35.29 -6.65
C LYS A 166 -25.11 35.50 -8.11
N LEU A 167 -26.37 35.18 -8.43
CA LEU A 167 -26.93 35.34 -9.78
C LEU A 167 -27.44 36.76 -10.05
N ASP A 168 -27.81 37.49 -8.99
CA ASP A 168 -28.46 38.81 -9.09
C ASP A 168 -27.46 39.98 -9.25
N THR A 169 -26.21 39.68 -9.65
CA THR A 169 -25.18 40.70 -9.83
C THR A 169 -25.00 40.99 -11.32
N LEU A 170 -24.97 42.28 -11.65
CA LEU A 170 -24.73 42.78 -13.00
C LEU A 170 -23.38 43.50 -13.04
N GLY A 171 -22.50 43.09 -13.95
CA GLY A 171 -21.18 43.69 -14.11
C GLY A 171 -20.08 42.93 -13.38
N TRP A 172 -18.89 43.53 -13.31
CA TRP A 172 -17.71 42.90 -12.72
C TRP A 172 -17.89 42.66 -11.23
N CYS A 173 -17.49 41.47 -10.77
CA CYS A 173 -17.56 41.12 -9.37
C CYS A 173 -16.15 41.12 -8.75
N GLU A 174 -15.96 41.96 -7.73
CA GLU A 174 -14.74 42.00 -6.89
C GLU A 174 -14.89 41.19 -5.59
N VAL A 175 -16.04 40.55 -5.39
CA VAL A 175 -16.31 39.74 -4.19
C VAL A 175 -15.65 38.38 -4.35
N THR A 176 -14.94 37.94 -3.32
CA THR A 176 -14.38 36.59 -3.27
C THR A 176 -15.46 35.59 -2.87
N ALA A 177 -15.62 34.53 -3.66
CA ALA A 177 -16.47 33.41 -3.30
C ALA A 177 -15.63 32.14 -3.10
N PRO A 178 -15.90 31.35 -2.06
CA PRO A 178 -15.20 30.10 -1.88
C PRO A 178 -15.80 28.98 -2.73
N VAL A 179 -14.95 28.03 -3.12
CA VAL A 179 -15.36 26.67 -3.45
C VAL A 179 -15.04 25.79 -2.25
N CYS A 180 -16.01 25.03 -1.79
CA CYS A 180 -15.87 24.16 -0.63
C CYS A 180 -15.92 22.70 -1.06
N VAL A 181 -15.08 21.86 -0.48
CA VAL A 181 -15.08 20.41 -0.75
C VAL A 181 -15.23 19.66 0.56
N TRP A 182 -16.15 18.68 0.58
CA TRP A 182 -16.40 17.80 1.71
C TRP A 182 -16.16 16.34 1.30
N ASN A 183 -15.52 15.57 2.16
CA ASN A 183 -15.39 14.12 2.05
C ASN A 183 -16.45 13.46 2.92
N ILE A 184 -17.48 12.93 2.28
CA ILE A 184 -18.70 12.47 2.96
C ILE A 184 -18.47 11.15 3.70
N PHE A 185 -17.53 10.33 3.24
CA PHE A 185 -17.19 9.06 3.89
C PHE A 185 -16.15 9.21 5.00
N ARG A 186 -15.72 10.44 5.33
CA ARG A 186 -14.81 10.66 6.45
C ARG A 186 -15.55 10.46 7.77
N PRO A 187 -15.05 9.63 8.72
CA PRO A 187 -15.69 9.39 10.01
C PRO A 187 -15.88 10.63 10.89
N GLN A 188 -15.20 11.73 10.56
CA GLN A 188 -15.19 13.00 11.30
C GLN A 188 -15.73 14.15 10.45
N LEU A 189 -16.72 13.89 9.59
CA LEU A 189 -17.35 14.94 8.79
C LEU A 189 -18.03 15.97 9.71
N VAL A 190 -17.48 17.18 9.76
CA VAL A 190 -18.11 18.32 10.43
C VAL A 190 -18.97 19.04 9.41
N ALA A 191 -20.29 18.94 9.55
CA ALA A 191 -21.23 19.45 8.54
C ALA A 191 -21.03 20.94 8.21
N GLY A 192 -20.65 21.78 9.19
CA GLY A 192 -20.46 23.23 9.03
C GLY A 192 -19.07 23.68 8.55
N GLU A 193 -18.10 22.76 8.50
CA GLU A 193 -16.71 23.04 8.12
C GLU A 193 -16.25 22.10 6.99
N PRO A 194 -16.04 22.62 5.77
CA PRO A 194 -15.50 21.83 4.67
C PRO A 194 -14.04 21.44 4.89
N ASP A 195 -13.65 20.28 4.34
CA ASP A 195 -12.28 19.78 4.44
C ASP A 195 -11.28 20.67 3.70
N THR A 196 -11.69 21.22 2.54
CA THR A 196 -10.88 22.20 1.81
C THR A 196 -11.74 23.37 1.37
N VAL A 197 -11.18 24.57 1.52
CA VAL A 197 -11.78 25.83 1.10
C VAL A 197 -10.83 26.51 0.13
N ILE A 198 -11.29 26.73 -1.09
CA ILE A 198 -10.54 27.40 -2.14
C ILE A 198 -11.14 28.79 -2.30
N GLN A 199 -10.38 29.83 -1.97
CA GLN A 199 -10.82 31.21 -2.14
C GLN A 199 -10.59 31.66 -3.58
N VAL A 200 -11.65 32.04 -4.28
CA VAL A 200 -11.59 32.47 -5.67
C VAL A 200 -12.01 33.94 -5.77
N GLN A 201 -11.31 34.71 -6.61
CA GLN A 201 -11.67 36.09 -6.92
C GLN A 201 -12.86 36.07 -7.90
N GLY A 202 -14.02 36.54 -7.45
CA GLY A 202 -15.28 36.47 -8.20
C GLY A 202 -16.17 35.27 -7.81
N PHE A 203 -17.39 35.28 -8.33
CA PHE A 203 -18.35 34.19 -8.12
C PHE A 203 -18.00 32.98 -8.97
N VAL A 204 -18.01 31.79 -8.37
CA VAL A 204 -17.83 30.55 -9.11
C VAL A 204 -19.21 30.05 -9.55
N MET A 205 -19.37 29.83 -10.85
CA MET A 205 -20.68 29.53 -11.45
C MET A 205 -20.82 28.05 -11.79
N CYS A 206 -19.74 27.38 -12.14
CA CYS A 206 -19.72 25.97 -12.47
C CYS A 206 -18.45 25.31 -11.93
N VAL A 207 -18.56 24.04 -11.54
CA VAL A 207 -17.43 23.23 -11.06
C VAL A 207 -17.59 21.81 -11.59
N ALA A 208 -16.47 21.17 -11.97
CA ALA A 208 -16.44 19.79 -12.43
C ALA A 208 -15.12 19.11 -12.02
N PHE A 209 -15.22 17.86 -11.57
CA PHE A 209 -14.04 17.01 -11.34
C PHE A 209 -13.56 16.35 -12.63
N HIS A 210 -12.25 16.10 -12.72
CA HIS A 210 -11.68 15.37 -13.85
C HIS A 210 -12.10 13.89 -13.84
N PRO A 211 -12.55 13.30 -14.97
CA PRO A 211 -13.19 11.97 -15.02
C PRO A 211 -12.29 10.80 -14.62
N THR A 212 -10.96 10.97 -14.62
CA THR A 212 -10.01 9.94 -14.16
C THR A 212 -9.11 10.35 -12.99
N LYS A 213 -9.12 11.64 -12.60
CA LYS A 213 -8.20 12.18 -11.58
C LYS A 213 -9.02 12.82 -10.46
N PRO A 214 -9.28 12.10 -9.35
CA PRO A 214 -10.21 12.57 -8.33
C PRO A 214 -9.76 13.83 -7.59
N SER A 215 -8.46 14.13 -7.61
CA SER A 215 -7.90 15.33 -6.97
C SER A 215 -7.96 16.58 -7.84
N LEU A 216 -8.29 16.46 -9.13
CA LEU A 216 -8.29 17.58 -10.05
C LEU A 216 -9.71 18.16 -10.20
N LEU A 217 -9.85 19.43 -9.84
CA LEU A 217 -11.10 20.18 -9.88
C LEU A 217 -10.95 21.37 -10.82
N ALA A 218 -11.88 21.56 -11.73
CA ALA A 218 -11.98 22.75 -12.56
C ALA A 218 -13.20 23.57 -12.17
N GLY A 219 -13.09 24.89 -12.18
CA GLY A 219 -14.21 25.79 -11.96
C GLY A 219 -14.17 27.01 -12.88
N GLY A 220 -15.36 27.45 -13.29
CA GLY A 220 -15.54 28.65 -14.08
C GLY A 220 -16.08 29.80 -13.23
N THR A 221 -15.44 30.95 -13.31
CA THR A 221 -15.89 32.17 -12.64
C THR A 221 -16.88 32.94 -13.49
N TYR A 222 -17.66 33.82 -12.85
CA TYR A 222 -18.58 34.74 -13.51
C TYR A 222 -17.86 35.67 -14.51
N ASN A 223 -16.61 36.02 -14.24
CA ASN A 223 -15.80 36.89 -15.10
C ASN A 223 -15.29 36.17 -16.37
N GLY A 224 -15.59 34.88 -16.53
CA GLY A 224 -15.19 34.07 -17.69
C GLY A 224 -13.82 33.41 -17.54
N GLU A 225 -13.19 33.48 -16.37
CA GLU A 225 -11.92 32.79 -16.10
C GLU A 225 -12.17 31.33 -15.72
N LEU A 226 -11.31 30.45 -16.21
CA LEU A 226 -11.27 29.04 -15.79
C LEU A 226 -10.09 28.83 -14.87
N GLN A 227 -10.35 28.20 -13.72
CA GLN A 227 -9.33 27.87 -12.74
C GLN A 227 -9.33 26.38 -12.48
N ILE A 228 -8.13 25.83 -12.34
CA ILE A 228 -7.90 24.40 -12.10
C ILE A 228 -7.14 24.25 -10.80
N TRP A 229 -7.70 23.49 -9.87
CA TRP A 229 -7.15 23.24 -8.54
C TRP A 229 -6.85 21.76 -8.34
N ASN A 230 -5.81 21.48 -7.58
CA ASN A 230 -5.49 20.14 -7.12
C ASN A 230 -5.83 20.03 -5.62
N THR A 231 -6.91 19.34 -5.28
CA THR A 231 -7.39 19.16 -3.89
C THR A 231 -6.58 18.13 -3.10
N GLY A 232 -5.68 17.38 -3.76
CA GLY A 232 -4.82 16.39 -3.12
C GLY A 232 -3.48 16.94 -2.62
N ALA A 233 -3.03 18.08 -3.14
CA ALA A 233 -1.87 18.77 -2.63
C ALA A 233 -2.30 19.64 -1.45
N GLY A 234 -1.72 19.41 -0.26
CA GLY A 234 -2.02 20.21 0.94
C GLY A 234 -1.64 21.69 0.80
N GLU A 235 -0.94 22.05 -0.27
CA GLU A 235 -0.73 23.40 -0.74
C GLU A 235 -1.62 23.60 -1.97
N LEU A 236 -2.64 24.44 -1.84
CA LEU A 236 -3.44 24.89 -2.99
C LEU A 236 -2.50 25.72 -3.88
N ASP A 237 -1.74 25.04 -4.74
CA ASP A 237 -0.94 25.71 -5.74
C ASP A 237 -1.84 26.68 -6.53
N PRO A 238 -1.37 27.90 -6.83
CA PRO A 238 -2.09 28.79 -7.72
C PRO A 238 -2.41 28.06 -9.03
N PRO A 239 -3.49 28.44 -9.73
CA PRO A 239 -4.05 27.67 -10.83
C PRO A 239 -2.98 27.18 -11.80
N LEU A 240 -2.95 25.87 -12.06
CA LEU A 240 -1.96 25.21 -12.93
C LEU A 240 -1.97 25.75 -14.38
N GLY A 241 -2.91 26.63 -14.72
CA GLY A 241 -2.90 27.47 -15.90
C GLY A 241 -4.09 28.44 -15.90
N ASN A 242 -3.82 29.70 -16.23
CA ASN A 242 -4.83 30.65 -16.68
C ASN A 242 -4.74 30.67 -18.22
N THR A 243 -5.82 30.36 -18.91
CA THR A 243 -5.96 30.60 -20.36
C THR A 243 -6.92 31.74 -20.60
#